data_AF-A0A0C9USR5-F1
#
_entry.id   AF-A0A0C9USR5-F1
#
_cell.length_a   1.000
_cell.length_b   1.000
_cell.length_c   1.000
_cell.angle_alpha   90.00
_cell.angle_beta   90.00
_cell.angle_gamma   90.00
#
_symmetry.space_group_name_H-M   'P 1'
#
loop_
_entity.id
_entity.type
_entity.pdbx_description
1 polymer ?
#
loop_
_entity_poly.entity_id
_entity_poly.type
_entity_poly.pdbx_seq_one_letter_code
_entity_poly.pdbx_strand_id
1 'polypeptide(L)'
;MPPTARRSPDLIVQKELRSIRKSVASIDDTSEVRNRLQVESFYHQYNLQVISGLQWSLNVLSNVNSQDIGVRTLENQLPSDSSVPAELQDVVVHGHSHVIERYNSIAQMCGVQMKNISSQYGLGKGFGGRVPLLNQYGELDLEGDLGSGTKRKRDEEVGTAFGPSKRVRIGE
;
A
#
# COMPACT_ATOMS: atom_id res chain seq x y z
N MET A 1 1.36 -56.57 -52.78
CA MET A 1 1.89 -55.34 -52.16
C MET A 1 0.72 -54.41 -51.86
N PRO A 2 0.59 -53.84 -50.64
CA PRO A 2 -0.47 -52.87 -50.37
C PRO A 2 -0.05 -51.47 -50.86
N PRO A 3 -1.00 -50.61 -51.28
CA PRO A 3 -0.67 -49.25 -51.68
C PRO A 3 -0.37 -48.42 -50.43
N THR A 4 0.80 -47.80 -50.40
CA THR A 4 1.19 -46.82 -49.38
C THR A 4 0.29 -45.60 -49.50
N ALA A 5 -0.59 -45.42 -48.51
CA ALA A 5 -1.45 -44.25 -48.39
C ALA A 5 -0.58 -42.97 -48.37
N ARG A 6 -0.57 -42.23 -49.48
CA ARG A 6 0.01 -40.89 -49.53
C ARG A 6 -0.82 -40.01 -48.61
N ARG A 7 -0.30 -39.68 -47.42
CA ARG A 7 -0.85 -38.60 -46.60
C ARG A 7 -0.90 -37.36 -47.47
N SER A 8 -2.09 -36.78 -47.65
CA SER A 8 -2.24 -35.58 -48.48
C SER A 8 -1.40 -34.45 -47.87
N PRO A 9 -0.69 -33.66 -48.68
CA PRO A 9 0.09 -32.51 -48.22
C PRO A 9 -0.71 -31.57 -47.31
N ASP A 10 -2.00 -31.43 -47.57
CA ASP A 10 -2.95 -30.63 -46.77
C ASP A 10 -3.06 -31.08 -45.31
N LEU A 11 -3.06 -32.40 -45.03
CA LEU A 11 -3.14 -32.90 -43.66
C LEU A 11 -1.86 -32.59 -42.87
N ILE A 12 -0.72 -32.53 -43.55
CA ILE A 12 0.57 -32.17 -42.95
C ILE A 12 0.56 -30.66 -42.65
N VAL A 13 0.20 -29.83 -43.63
CA VAL A 13 0.12 -28.37 -43.48
C VAL A 13 -0.87 -27.98 -42.37
N GLN A 14 -2.04 -28.61 -42.31
CA GLN A 14 -3.05 -28.32 -41.29
C GLN A 14 -2.59 -28.70 -39.87
N LYS A 15 -1.80 -29.77 -39.74
CA LYS A 15 -1.22 -30.19 -38.46
C LYS A 15 -0.14 -29.21 -38.01
N GLU A 16 0.72 -28.77 -38.92
CA GLU A 16 1.77 -27.78 -38.63
C GLU A 16 1.15 -26.42 -38.25
N LEU A 17 0.15 -25.94 -38.99
CA LEU A 17 -0.56 -24.70 -38.64
C LEU A 17 -1.21 -24.77 -37.25
N ARG A 18 -1.76 -25.93 -36.87
CA ARG A 18 -2.32 -26.13 -35.53
C ARG A 18 -1.23 -26.14 -34.45
N SER A 19 -0.07 -26.71 -34.75
CA SER A 19 1.09 -26.71 -33.85
C SER A 19 1.60 -25.29 -33.62
N ILE A 20 1.79 -24.53 -34.70
CA ILE A 20 2.22 -23.12 -34.66
C ILE A 20 1.23 -22.29 -33.85
N ARG A 21 -0.09 -22.46 -34.08
CA ARG A 21 -1.11 -21.70 -33.34
C ARG A 21 -1.06 -21.94 -31.83
N LYS A 22 -0.80 -23.19 -31.41
CA LYS A 22 -0.62 -23.54 -29.99
C LYS A 22 0.67 -22.94 -29.43
N SER A 23 1.76 -23.00 -30.17
CA SER A 23 3.03 -22.40 -29.77
C SER A 23 2.91 -20.88 -29.62
N VAL A 24 2.25 -20.20 -30.56
CA VAL A 24 2.01 -18.75 -30.49
C VAL A 24 1.14 -18.40 -29.28
N ALA A 25 0.05 -19.13 -29.02
CA ALA A 25 -0.76 -18.91 -27.82
C ALA A 25 0.04 -19.11 -26.52
N SER A 26 0.89 -20.15 -26.46
CA SER A 26 1.74 -20.39 -25.29
C SER A 26 2.84 -19.33 -25.12
N ILE A 27 3.33 -18.74 -26.21
CA ILE A 27 4.30 -17.63 -26.18
C ILE A 27 3.61 -16.36 -25.68
N ASP A 28 2.37 -16.11 -26.11
CA ASP A 28 1.55 -14.99 -25.65
C ASP A 28 1.33 -15.07 -24.12
N ASP A 29 0.81 -16.20 -23.64
CA ASP A 29 0.58 -16.45 -22.20
C ASP A 29 1.88 -16.35 -21.38
N THR A 30 2.99 -16.93 -21.86
CA THR A 30 4.28 -16.86 -21.14
C THR A 30 4.88 -15.45 -21.16
N SER A 31 4.62 -14.67 -22.20
CA SER A 31 5.03 -13.27 -22.28
C SER A 31 4.21 -12.39 -21.33
N GLU A 32 2.90 -12.65 -21.19
CA GLU A 32 2.03 -11.96 -20.25
C GLU A 32 2.46 -12.22 -18.81
N VAL A 33 2.72 -13.48 -18.45
CA VAL A 33 3.22 -13.87 -17.12
C VAL A 33 4.58 -13.22 -16.83
N ARG A 34 5.50 -13.21 -17.81
CA ARG A 34 6.81 -12.56 -17.66
C ARG A 34 6.68 -11.05 -17.46
N ASN A 35 5.84 -10.39 -18.27
CA ASN A 35 5.60 -8.95 -18.18
C ASN A 35 4.99 -8.58 -16.82
N ARG A 36 4.03 -9.38 -16.35
CA ARG A 36 3.43 -9.19 -15.03
C ARG A 36 4.46 -9.32 -13.91
N LEU A 37 5.29 -10.36 -13.93
CA LEU A 37 6.36 -10.54 -12.93
C LEU A 37 7.37 -9.38 -12.94
N GLN A 38 7.71 -8.85 -14.12
CA GLN A 38 8.57 -7.66 -14.22
C GLN A 38 7.91 -6.41 -13.62
N VAL A 39 6.63 -6.17 -13.88
CA VAL A 39 5.90 -5.04 -13.29
C VAL A 39 5.82 -5.17 -11.76
N GLU A 40 5.53 -6.36 -11.24
CA GLU A 40 5.54 -6.63 -9.80
C GLU A 40 6.94 -6.39 -9.19
N SER A 41 8.01 -6.77 -9.90
CA SER A 41 9.39 -6.49 -9.52
C SER A 41 9.69 -4.99 -9.46
N PHE A 42 9.30 -4.20 -10.46
CA PHE A 42 9.49 -2.75 -10.46
C PHE A 42 8.71 -2.07 -9.34
N TYR A 43 7.47 -2.51 -9.10
CA TYR A 43 6.67 -2.01 -7.99
C TYR A 43 7.34 -2.28 -6.63
N HIS A 44 7.88 -3.49 -6.45
CA HIS A 44 8.62 -3.83 -5.23
C HIS A 44 9.87 -2.97 -5.06
N GLN A 45 10.67 -2.79 -6.11
CA GLN A 45 11.88 -1.97 -6.08
C GLN A 45 11.58 -0.50 -5.77
N TYR A 46 10.52 0.05 -6.37
CA TYR A 46 10.02 1.38 -6.07
C TYR A 46 9.65 1.51 -4.59
N ASN A 47 8.87 0.57 -4.06
CA ASN A 47 8.47 0.59 -2.65
C ASN A 47 9.68 0.53 -1.70
N LEU A 48 10.72 -0.23 -2.05
CA LEU A 48 11.96 -0.27 -1.25
C LEU A 48 12.66 1.10 -1.20
N GLN A 49 12.75 1.82 -2.32
CA GLN A 49 13.29 3.18 -2.34
C GLN A 49 12.46 4.13 -1.47
N VAL A 50 11.14 4.06 -1.57
CA VAL A 50 10.22 4.86 -0.75
C VAL A 50 10.43 4.59 0.73
N ILE A 51 10.42 3.31 1.14
CA ILE A 51 10.65 2.91 2.53
C ILE A 51 12.00 3.45 3.04
N SER A 52 13.04 3.39 2.22
CA SER A 52 14.37 3.88 2.59
C SER A 52 14.39 5.40 2.81
N GLY A 53 13.68 6.17 1.96
CA GLY A 53 13.50 7.61 2.15
C GLY A 53 12.70 7.95 3.41
N LEU A 54 11.62 7.20 3.67
CA LEU A 54 10.81 7.35 4.88
C LEU A 54 11.60 7.03 6.15
N GLN A 55 12.44 5.98 6.14
CA GLN A 55 13.34 5.64 7.24
C GLN A 55 14.36 6.75 7.51
N TRP A 56 14.92 7.36 6.46
CA TRP A 56 15.82 8.51 6.62
C TRP A 56 15.11 9.69 7.31
N SER A 57 13.91 10.03 6.87
CA SER A 57 13.11 11.09 7.49
C SER A 57 12.76 10.80 8.95
N LEU A 58 12.42 9.56 9.29
CA LEU A 58 12.19 9.14 10.69
C LEU A 58 13.45 9.28 11.55
N ASN A 59 14.61 8.94 11.01
CA ASN A 59 15.88 9.11 11.72
C ASN A 59 16.19 10.60 11.97
N VAL A 60 15.95 11.47 10.96
CA VAL A 60 16.08 12.92 11.12
C VAL A 60 15.13 13.44 12.19
N LEU A 61 13.88 12.98 12.20
CA LEU A 61 12.89 13.34 13.21
C LEU A 61 13.34 12.97 14.64
N SER A 62 13.90 11.76 14.81
CA SER A 62 14.46 11.32 16.10
C SER A 62 15.61 12.21 16.58
N ASN A 63 16.44 12.70 15.67
CA ASN A 63 17.53 13.63 16.02
C ASN A 63 16.98 14.98 16.48
N VAL A 64 16.00 15.54 15.77
CA VAL A 64 15.34 16.80 16.16
C VAL A 64 14.65 16.66 17.51
N ASN A 65 13.95 15.55 17.75
CA ASN A 65 13.32 15.28 19.04
C ASN A 65 14.34 15.16 20.19
N SER A 66 15.52 14.58 19.92
CA SER A 66 16.62 14.53 20.90
C SER A 66 17.16 15.93 21.22
N GLN A 67 17.24 16.81 20.21
CA GLN A 67 17.61 18.21 20.41
C GLN A 67 16.55 18.96 21.21
N ASP A 68 15.27 18.75 20.94
CA ASP A 68 14.15 19.33 21.69
C ASP A 68 14.19 18.94 23.18
N ILE A 69 14.43 17.67 23.47
CA ILE A 69 14.64 17.18 24.85
C ILE A 69 15.84 17.87 25.49
N GLY A 70 16.94 18.03 24.75
CA GLY A 70 18.14 18.74 25.20
C GLY A 70 17.86 20.20 25.55
N VAL A 71 17.10 20.91 24.70
CA VAL A 71 16.69 22.30 24.94
C VAL A 71 15.82 22.41 26.18
N ARG A 72 14.78 21.57 26.31
CA ARG A 72 13.94 21.51 27.51
C ARG A 72 14.74 21.18 28.76
N THR A 73 15.76 20.34 28.65
CA THR A 73 16.66 20.03 29.77
C THR A 73 17.48 21.26 30.19
N LEU A 74 17.95 22.06 29.24
CA LEU A 74 18.65 23.32 29.51
C LEU A 74 17.72 24.33 30.19
N GLU A 75 16.49 24.51 29.70
CA GLU A 75 15.48 25.38 30.34
C GLU A 75 15.29 25.06 31.83
N ASN A 76 15.26 23.77 32.17
CA ASN A 76 15.07 23.32 33.56
C ASN A 76 16.34 23.46 34.43
N GLN A 77 17.52 23.60 33.84
CA GLN A 77 18.80 23.77 34.55
C GLN A 77 19.23 25.23 34.70
N LEU A 78 18.74 26.13 33.84
CA LEU A 78 19.04 27.55 33.95
C LEU A 78 18.17 28.24 35.03
N PRO A 79 18.72 29.22 35.78
CA PRO A 79 17.93 30.07 36.68
C PRO A 79 16.78 30.73 35.91
N SER A 80 15.65 30.98 36.57
CA SER A 80 14.40 31.46 35.96
C SER A 80 14.51 32.76 35.14
N ASP A 81 15.61 33.50 35.27
CA ASP A 81 15.87 34.76 34.55
C ASP A 81 16.61 34.56 33.21
N SER A 82 17.00 33.33 32.87
CA SER A 82 17.72 33.00 31.64
C SER A 82 16.97 31.94 30.84
N SER A 83 16.06 32.39 29.98
CA SER A 83 15.42 31.53 28.98
C SER A 83 16.42 31.07 27.93
N VAL A 84 16.19 29.90 27.33
CA VAL A 84 16.95 29.47 26.15
C VAL A 84 16.78 30.52 25.03
N PRO A 85 17.84 30.82 24.25
CA PRO A 85 17.74 31.72 23.10
C PRO A 85 16.61 31.30 22.15
N ALA A 86 15.74 32.25 21.80
CA ALA A 86 14.58 32.00 20.94
C ALA A 86 14.97 31.35 19.60
N GLU A 87 16.17 31.63 19.09
CA GLU A 87 16.68 31.03 17.86
C GLU A 87 16.83 29.50 17.96
N LEU A 88 17.25 28.96 19.11
CA LEU A 88 17.42 27.52 19.30
C LEU A 88 16.06 26.81 19.39
N GLN A 89 15.10 27.42 20.10
CA GLN A 89 13.74 26.88 20.21
C GLN A 89 13.02 26.89 18.86
N ASP A 90 13.12 28.01 18.13
CA ASP A 90 12.51 28.18 16.81
C ASP A 90 13.08 27.19 15.79
N VAL A 91 14.41 27.01 15.75
CA VAL A 91 15.06 26.05 14.86
C VAL A 91 14.57 24.61 15.10
N VAL A 92 14.37 24.23 16.37
CA VAL A 92 13.86 22.89 16.71
C VAL A 92 12.40 22.72 16.31
N VAL A 93 11.53 23.68 16.66
CA VAL A 93 10.08 23.61 16.36
C VAL A 93 9.82 23.68 14.86
N HIS A 94 10.50 24.59 14.17
CA HIS A 94 10.38 24.75 12.72
C HIS A 94 11.01 23.56 11.98
N GLY A 95 12.15 23.06 12.44
CA GLY A 95 12.79 21.86 11.91
C GLY A 95 11.91 20.62 12.06
N HIS A 96 11.29 20.41 13.21
CA HIS A 96 10.38 19.30 13.47
C HIS A 96 9.18 19.32 12.51
N SER A 97 8.53 20.48 12.39
CA SER A 97 7.37 20.67 11.50
C SER A 97 7.73 20.44 10.03
N HIS A 98 8.88 20.97 9.59
CA HIS A 98 9.36 20.81 8.22
C HIS A 98 9.66 19.36 7.85
N VAL A 99 10.23 18.58 8.78
CA VAL A 99 10.53 17.15 8.56
C VAL A 99 9.23 16.34 8.44
N ILE A 100 8.23 16.61 9.29
CA ILE A 100 6.91 15.96 9.21
C ILE A 100 6.22 16.27 7.88
N GLU A 101 6.22 17.54 7.47
CA GLU A 101 5.63 17.97 6.20
C GLU A 101 6.29 17.26 5.01
N ARG A 102 7.63 17.21 4.98
CA ARG A 102 8.39 16.56 3.91
C ARG A 102 8.12 15.06 3.86
N TYR A 103 8.08 14.39 5.01
CA TYR A 103 7.72 12.97 5.07
C TYR A 103 6.33 12.74 4.49
N ASN A 104 5.32 13.48 4.98
CA ASN A 104 3.93 13.30 4.57
C ASN A 104 3.73 13.57 3.09
N SER A 105 4.36 14.61 2.55
CA SER A 105 4.34 14.93 1.12
C SER A 105 4.87 13.78 0.26
N ILE A 106 6.03 13.22 0.65
CA ILE A 106 6.64 12.08 -0.06
C ILE A 106 5.76 10.85 0.06
N ALA A 107 5.34 10.49 1.27
CA ALA A 107 4.47 9.34 1.52
C ALA A 107 3.22 9.41 0.64
N GLN A 108 2.51 10.54 0.63
CA GLN A 108 1.29 10.72 -0.17
C GLN A 108 1.55 10.59 -1.68
N MET A 109 2.60 11.21 -2.19
CA MET A 109 3.00 11.05 -3.60
C MET A 109 3.23 9.57 -3.93
N CYS A 110 3.86 8.83 -3.02
CA CYS A 110 4.10 7.41 -3.20
C CYS A 110 2.80 6.61 -3.20
N GLY A 111 1.88 6.90 -2.28
CA GLY A 111 0.55 6.30 -2.28
C GLY A 111 -0.20 6.53 -3.59
N VAL A 112 -0.15 7.74 -4.14
CA VAL A 112 -0.75 8.05 -5.46
C VAL A 112 -0.09 7.24 -6.57
N GLN A 113 1.24 7.16 -6.60
CA GLN A 113 1.96 6.38 -7.62
C GLN A 113 1.65 4.89 -7.52
N MET A 114 1.64 4.32 -6.30
CA MET A 114 1.26 2.94 -6.05
C MET A 114 -0.17 2.66 -6.54
N LYS A 115 -1.11 3.57 -6.28
CA LYS A 115 -2.50 3.46 -6.74
C LYS A 115 -2.61 3.51 -8.27
N ASN A 116 -1.87 4.39 -8.93
CA ASN A 116 -1.87 4.51 -10.39
C ASN A 116 -1.33 3.24 -11.06
N ILE A 117 -0.21 2.71 -10.57
CA ILE A 117 0.37 1.45 -11.07
C ILE A 117 -0.63 0.30 -10.85
N SER A 118 -1.18 0.19 -9.64
CA SER A 118 -2.18 -0.83 -9.31
C SER A 118 -3.40 -0.80 -10.23
N SER A 119 -3.91 0.41 -10.54
CA SER A 119 -5.03 0.59 -11.47
C SER A 119 -4.66 0.29 -12.92
N GLN A 120 -3.49 0.72 -13.37
CA GLN A 120 -3.05 0.54 -14.76
C GLN A 120 -2.83 -0.93 -15.11
N TYR A 121 -2.40 -1.74 -14.14
CA TYR A 121 -2.05 -3.14 -14.35
C TYR A 121 -3.03 -4.15 -13.70
N GLY A 122 -4.13 -3.67 -13.11
CA GLY A 122 -5.17 -4.54 -12.54
C GLY A 122 -4.70 -5.44 -11.39
N LEU A 123 -3.78 -4.97 -10.55
CA LEU A 123 -3.07 -5.79 -9.55
C LEU A 123 -3.97 -6.30 -8.40
N GLY A 124 -5.21 -5.81 -8.27
CA GLY A 124 -6.19 -6.29 -7.29
C GLY A 124 -6.17 -5.55 -5.95
N LYS A 125 -7.07 -5.94 -5.02
CA LYS A 125 -7.42 -5.17 -3.81
C LYS A 125 -6.29 -5.04 -2.77
N GLY A 126 -5.20 -5.80 -2.89
CA GLY A 126 -4.06 -5.76 -1.96
C GLY A 126 -3.02 -4.68 -2.29
N PHE A 127 -3.05 -4.12 -3.50
CA PHE A 127 -2.07 -3.14 -3.98
C PHE A 127 -2.61 -1.71 -3.83
N GLY A 128 -3.16 -1.41 -2.65
CA GLY A 128 -3.70 -0.10 -2.35
C GLY A 128 -2.59 0.92 -2.13
N GLY A 129 -2.82 2.16 -2.56
CA GLY A 129 -1.92 3.30 -2.33
C GLY A 129 -1.98 3.89 -0.92
N ARG A 130 -2.28 3.08 0.09
CA ARG A 130 -2.29 3.55 1.49
C ARG A 130 -0.87 3.64 1.98
N VAL A 131 -0.57 4.75 2.64
CA VAL A 131 0.75 5.06 3.20
C VAL A 131 0.55 5.55 4.63
N PRO A 132 1.43 5.16 5.55
CA PRO A 132 1.40 5.72 6.89
C PRO A 132 1.81 7.20 6.83
N LEU A 133 1.10 8.05 7.56
CA LEU A 133 1.41 9.48 7.69
C LEU A 133 1.83 9.78 9.13
N LEU A 134 2.49 10.90 9.33
CA LEU A 134 2.84 11.41 10.65
C LEU A 134 1.83 12.46 11.09
N ASN A 135 1.42 12.40 12.36
CA ASN A 135 0.65 13.46 13.01
C ASN A 135 1.56 14.65 13.37
N GLN A 136 0.99 15.72 13.94
CA GLN A 136 1.74 16.93 14.33
C GLN A 136 2.84 16.69 15.38
N TYR A 137 2.82 15.54 16.06
CA TYR A 137 3.81 15.12 17.04
C TYR A 137 4.85 14.14 16.46
N GLY A 138 4.76 13.83 15.17
CA GLY A 138 5.70 12.92 14.52
C GLY A 138 5.40 11.43 14.77
N GLU A 139 4.23 11.09 15.30
CA GLU A 139 3.80 9.71 15.50
C GLU A 139 3.05 9.20 14.28
N LEU A 140 3.17 7.90 14.00
CA LEU A 140 2.50 7.26 12.87
C LEU A 140 0.99 7.25 13.11
N ASP A 141 0.27 7.99 12.27
CA ASP A 141 -1.16 7.93 12.17
C ASP A 141 -1.53 6.79 11.22
N LEU A 142 -1.94 5.66 11.79
CA LEU A 142 -2.42 4.49 11.06
C LEU A 142 -3.90 4.68 10.70
N GLU A 143 -4.30 5.86 10.23
CA GLU A 143 -5.67 6.11 9.79
C GLU A 143 -5.91 5.43 8.42
N GLY A 144 -6.18 4.13 8.50
CA GLY A 144 -6.21 3.20 7.40
C GLY A 144 -7.46 2.32 7.36
N ASP A 145 -8.55 2.69 8.01
CA ASP A 145 -9.84 1.99 7.89
C ASP A 145 -11.04 2.95 7.84
N LEU A 146 -11.23 3.60 6.69
CA LEU A 146 -12.58 4.03 6.29
C LEU A 146 -13.24 2.90 5.52
N GLY A 147 -13.68 1.89 6.27
CA GLY A 147 -14.67 0.93 5.84
C GLY A 147 -15.99 1.63 5.49
N SER A 148 -16.44 1.40 4.25
CA SER A 148 -17.84 1.39 3.82
C SER A 148 -18.78 2.50 4.32
N GLY A 149 -18.62 3.72 3.81
CA GLY A 149 -19.70 4.73 3.79
C GLY A 149 -20.70 4.51 2.65
N THR A 150 -21.20 3.28 2.43
CA THR A 150 -22.36 3.10 1.54
C THR A 150 -23.63 3.23 2.37
N LYS A 151 -24.23 4.42 2.31
CA LYS A 151 -25.62 4.65 2.71
C LYS A 151 -26.52 3.54 2.15
N ARG A 152 -27.08 2.70 3.01
CA ARG A 152 -28.41 2.10 2.79
C ARG A 152 -29.25 2.31 4.04
N LYS A 153 -30.45 2.80 3.74
CA LYS A 153 -31.53 3.32 4.57
C LYS A 153 -32.01 2.33 5.65
N ARG A 154 -32.49 2.89 6.77
CA ARG A 154 -33.73 2.62 7.55
C ARG A 154 -34.13 1.14 7.75
N ASP A 155 -34.36 0.64 8.95
CA ASP A 155 -35.43 1.11 9.86
C ASP A 155 -35.07 1.03 11.35
N GLU A 156 -35.48 2.06 12.09
CA GLU A 156 -35.73 2.00 13.54
C GLU A 156 -37.21 1.65 13.75
N GLU A 157 -37.52 0.59 14.49
CA GLU A 157 -38.44 0.68 15.64
C GLU A 157 -38.43 -0.61 16.49
N VAL A 158 -37.92 -0.45 17.72
CA VAL A 158 -38.50 -0.84 19.02
C VAL A 158 -38.95 -2.30 19.26
N GLY A 159 -38.39 -2.90 20.31
CA GLY A 159 -39.21 -3.76 21.20
C GLY A 159 -38.55 -5.00 21.82
N THR A 160 -37.87 -4.79 22.96
CA THR A 160 -37.98 -5.61 24.20
C THR A 160 -37.53 -7.09 24.25
N ALA A 161 -36.63 -7.34 25.21
CA ALA A 161 -36.40 -8.54 26.03
C ALA A 161 -35.54 -9.73 25.53
N PHE A 162 -34.44 -9.91 26.28
CA PHE A 162 -33.83 -11.14 26.84
C PHE A 162 -34.32 -12.53 26.37
N GLY A 163 -33.35 -13.44 26.12
CA GLY A 163 -33.43 -14.83 25.58
C GLY A 163 -34.36 -15.86 26.27
N PRO A 164 -34.20 -17.21 26.12
CA PRO A 164 -33.02 -17.97 25.66
C PRO A 164 -33.29 -19.23 24.77
N SER A 165 -32.18 -19.89 24.42
CA SER A 165 -31.94 -21.26 23.95
C SER A 165 -32.96 -22.38 24.33
N LYS A 166 -33.46 -23.14 23.32
CA LYS A 166 -33.49 -24.62 23.25
C LYS A 166 -34.16 -25.16 21.96
N ARG A 167 -33.65 -26.31 21.49
CA ARG A 167 -34.12 -27.13 20.35
C ARG A 167 -35.43 -27.90 20.65
N VAL A 168 -36.18 -28.30 19.61
CA VAL A 168 -36.66 -29.69 19.28
C VAL A 168 -38.06 -29.76 18.59
N ARG A 169 -38.06 -30.36 17.38
CA ARG A 169 -38.99 -31.27 16.64
C ARG A 169 -40.53 -31.06 16.48
N ILE A 170 -40.93 -31.22 15.20
CA ILE A 170 -42.00 -32.05 14.56
C ILE A 170 -43.48 -31.77 14.87
N GLY A 171 -44.25 -31.59 13.77
CA GLY A 171 -45.55 -32.26 13.54
C GLY A 171 -46.77 -31.36 13.42
N GLU A 172 -47.27 -31.16 12.20
CA GLU A 172 -48.48 -31.80 11.64
C GLU A 172 -48.49 -31.63 10.12
#